data_AF-A0A0P9F802-F1
#
_entry.id   AF-A0A0P9F802-F1
#
_cell.length_a   1.000
_cell.length_b   1.000
_cell.length_c   1.000
_cell.angle_alpha   90.00
_cell.angle_beta   90.00
_cell.angle_gamma   90.00
#
_symmetry.space_group_name_H-M   'P 1'
#
loop_
_entity.id
_entity.type
_entity.pdbx_description
1 polymer ?
#
loop_
_entity_poly.entity_id
_entity_poly.type
_entity_poly.pdbx_seq_one_letter_code
_entity_poly.pdbx_strand_id
1 'polypeptide(L)'
;MTIETARELDFAPYGIDSLWLDREPRPRTILIAYPHPDDESFGNGGTIARYTAEGVAVHYACATRGECGTVDAPMLEGYADIAALRTAEQTCAAKALNLAAVHF
;
A
#
# COMPACT_ATOMS: atom_id res chain seq x y z
N MET A 1 22.39 6.40 -22.40
CA MET A 1 20.97 6.73 -22.42
C MET A 1 20.63 7.21 -21.03
N THR A 2 20.70 8.52 -20.82
CA THR A 2 20.41 9.15 -19.53
C THR A 2 18.93 9.01 -19.25
N ILE A 3 18.59 8.12 -18.32
CA ILE A 3 17.25 8.03 -17.76
C ILE A 3 17.02 9.39 -17.11
N GLU A 4 16.18 10.22 -17.72
CA GLU A 4 15.61 11.39 -17.06
C GLU A 4 15.13 10.90 -15.70
N THR A 5 15.71 11.46 -14.64
CA THR A 5 15.27 11.27 -13.26
C THR A 5 13.76 11.32 -13.27
N ALA A 6 13.12 10.19 -12.98
CA ALA A 6 11.68 10.10 -12.85
C ALA A 6 11.24 11.32 -12.04
N ARG A 7 10.44 12.21 -12.65
CA ARG A 7 9.78 13.27 -11.89
C ARG A 7 9.22 12.59 -10.66
N GLU A 8 9.62 13.08 -9.49
CA GLU A 8 9.16 12.54 -8.22
C GLU A 8 7.64 12.47 -8.28
N LEU A 9 7.09 11.26 -8.36
CA LEU A 9 5.66 11.06 -8.58
C LEU A 9 4.96 11.49 -7.31
N ASP A 10 4.37 12.68 -7.35
CA ASP A 10 3.56 13.24 -6.28
C ASP A 10 2.09 13.21 -6.69
N PHE A 11 1.29 12.46 -5.92
CA PHE A 11 -0.14 12.34 -6.13
C PHE A 11 -0.98 13.19 -5.16
N ALA A 12 -0.33 13.91 -4.23
CA ALA A 12 -1.01 14.79 -3.28
C ALA A 12 -1.91 15.85 -3.95
N PRO A 13 -1.55 16.46 -5.11
CA PRO A 13 -2.44 17.40 -5.81
C PRO A 13 -3.78 16.79 -6.27
N TYR A 14 -3.86 15.46 -6.33
CA TYR A 14 -5.07 14.73 -6.68
C TYR A 14 -5.83 14.21 -5.45
N GLY A 15 -5.40 14.58 -4.25
CA GLY A 15 -6.00 14.12 -2.99
C GLY A 15 -5.64 12.68 -2.62
N ILE A 16 -4.57 12.12 -3.21
CA ILE A 16 -4.11 10.76 -2.96
C ILE A 16 -2.94 10.80 -1.98
N ASP A 17 -3.14 10.24 -0.79
CA ASP A 17 -2.10 10.07 0.21
C ASP A 17 -1.28 8.83 -0.11
N SER A 18 0.04 8.96 -0.22
CA SER A 18 0.91 7.90 -0.72
C SER A 18 2.02 7.54 0.25
N LEU A 19 2.00 6.29 0.72
CA LEU A 19 3.12 5.66 1.40
C LEU A 19 4.04 5.02 0.36
N TRP A 20 5.21 5.60 0.14
CA TRP A 20 6.24 5.04 -0.73
C TRP A 20 7.22 4.18 0.07
N LEU A 21 7.46 2.93 -0.36
CA LEU A 21 8.37 1.98 0.27
C LEU A 21 9.60 1.69 -0.61
N ASP A 22 9.42 1.57 -1.92
CA ASP A 22 10.48 1.45 -2.93
C ASP A 22 10.13 2.39 -4.11
N ARG A 23 11.07 3.27 -4.46
CA ARG A 23 10.92 4.21 -5.58
C ARG A 23 11.81 3.87 -6.77
N GLU A 24 12.55 2.76 -6.69
CA GLU A 24 13.43 2.34 -7.76
C GLU A 24 12.62 1.92 -9.00
N PRO A 25 12.89 2.49 -10.17
CA PRO A 25 12.22 2.09 -11.40
C PRO A 25 12.41 0.60 -11.68
N ARG A 26 11.31 -0.12 -11.92
CA ARG A 26 11.32 -1.52 -12.35
C ARG A 26 10.86 -1.65 -13.80
N PRO A 27 11.35 -2.65 -14.56
CA PRO A 27 10.90 -2.88 -15.93
C PRO A 27 9.41 -3.21 -16.08
N ARG A 28 8.78 -3.66 -14.99
CA ARG A 28 7.38 -4.09 -14.94
C ARG A 28 6.73 -3.50 -13.69
N THR A 29 5.48 -3.06 -13.85
CA THR A 29 4.67 -2.51 -12.76
C THR A 29 3.31 -3.18 -12.76
N ILE A 30 2.80 -3.51 -11.57
CA ILE A 30 1.43 -3.96 -11.33
C ILE A 30 0.77 -2.96 -10.39
N LEU A 31 -0.44 -2.53 -10.72
CA LEU A 31 -1.33 -1.84 -9.79
C LEU A 31 -2.42 -2.82 -9.37
N ILE A 32 -2.53 -3.05 -8.07
CA ILE A 32 -3.69 -3.69 -7.47
C ILE A 32 -4.60 -2.62 -6.88
N ALA A 33 -5.91 -2.80 -6.99
CA ALA A 33 -6.88 -1.84 -6.50
C ALA A 33 -7.98 -2.59 -5.73
N TYR A 34 -8.13 -2.24 -4.45
CA TYR A 34 -9.11 -2.86 -3.57
C TYR A 34 -9.77 -1.82 -2.65
N PRO A 35 -10.97 -2.13 -2.12
CA PRO A 35 -11.68 -1.20 -1.28
C PRO A 35 -11.03 -0.91 0.08
N HIS A 36 -10.49 -1.91 0.78
CA HIS A 36 -10.08 -1.77 2.18
C HIS A 36 -8.69 -2.36 2.47
N PRO A 37 -7.99 -1.87 3.51
CA PRO A 37 -6.80 -2.54 4.02
C PRO A 37 -7.09 -4.00 4.31
N ASP A 38 -6.21 -4.95 3.98
CA ASP A 38 -6.37 -6.43 4.09
C ASP A 38 -6.84 -7.17 2.84
N ASP A 39 -7.57 -6.52 1.93
CA ASP A 39 -8.14 -7.18 0.74
C ASP A 39 -7.04 -7.76 -0.16
N GLU A 40 -5.88 -7.09 -0.24
CA GLU A 40 -4.73 -7.56 -1.00
C GLU A 40 -4.09 -8.80 -0.37
N SER A 41 -4.05 -8.83 0.95
CA SER A 41 -3.45 -9.89 1.75
C SER A 41 -4.34 -11.14 1.72
N PHE A 42 -5.65 -10.97 1.89
CA PHE A 42 -6.63 -12.06 1.86
C PHE A 42 -6.88 -12.60 0.44
N GLY A 43 -6.95 -11.72 -0.55
CA GLY A 43 -7.22 -12.10 -1.93
C GLY A 43 -6.03 -12.75 -2.62
N ASN A 44 -4.97 -11.97 -2.87
CA ASN A 44 -3.88 -12.39 -3.75
C ASN A 44 -2.49 -12.10 -3.17
N GLY A 45 -2.36 -12.16 -1.85
CA GLY A 45 -1.09 -11.98 -1.14
C GLY A 45 0.03 -12.87 -1.68
N GLY A 46 -0.27 -14.14 -1.97
CA GLY A 46 0.72 -15.08 -2.56
C GLY A 46 1.18 -14.67 -3.97
N THR A 47 0.26 -14.17 -4.80
CA THR A 47 0.58 -13.68 -6.16
C THR A 47 1.40 -12.39 -6.09
N ILE A 48 1.04 -11.49 -5.18
CA ILE A 48 1.77 -10.25 -4.93
C ILE A 48 3.21 -10.57 -4.50
N ALA A 49 3.36 -11.39 -3.46
CA ALA A 49 4.67 -11.79 -2.94
C ALA A 49 5.56 -12.45 -4.00
N ARG A 50 4.97 -13.26 -4.89
CA ARG A 50 5.69 -13.83 -6.03
C ARG A 50 6.22 -12.74 -6.96
N TYR A 51 5.38 -11.80 -7.39
CA TYR A 51 5.80 -10.79 -8.36
C TYR A 51 6.78 -9.78 -7.77
N THR A 52 6.63 -9.39 -6.50
CA THR A 52 7.60 -8.53 -5.83
C THR A 52 8.95 -9.23 -5.67
N ALA A 53 8.98 -10.54 -5.39
CA ALA A 53 10.20 -11.34 -5.40
C ALA A 53 10.85 -11.48 -6.80
N GLU A 54 10.05 -11.47 -7.87
CA GLU A 54 10.53 -11.41 -9.25
C GLU A 54 10.96 -9.99 -9.70
N GLY A 55 10.97 -9.01 -8.78
CA GLY A 55 11.42 -7.64 -9.03
C GLY A 55 10.43 -6.75 -9.77
N VAL A 56 9.13 -7.10 -9.75
CA VAL A 56 8.06 -6.24 -10.27
C VAL A 56 7.70 -5.18 -9.22
N ALA A 57 7.55 -3.92 -9.64
CA ALA A 57 7.01 -2.89 -8.75
C ALA A 57 5.50 -3.11 -8.59
N VAL A 58 5.05 -3.51 -7.40
CA VAL A 58 3.63 -3.70 -7.11
C VAL A 58 3.13 -2.54 -6.25
N HIS A 59 2.16 -1.78 -6.76
CA HIS A 59 1.51 -0.67 -6.08
C HIS A 59 0.11 -1.08 -5.66
N TYR A 60 -0.33 -0.60 -4.50
CA TYR A 60 -1.69 -0.82 -4.01
C TYR A 60 -2.46 0.51 -3.94
N ALA A 61 -3.52 0.65 -4.73
CA ALA A 61 -4.55 1.68 -4.54
C ALA A 61 -5.65 1.14 -3.61
N CYS A 62 -5.70 1.65 -2.38
CA CYS A 62 -6.64 1.27 -1.34
C CYS A 62 -7.70 2.37 -1.19
N ALA A 63 -8.95 2.10 -1.59
CA ALA A 63 -9.95 3.16 -1.75
C ALA A 63 -10.39 3.81 -0.42
N THR A 64 -10.20 3.13 0.71
CA THR A 64 -10.58 3.60 2.05
C THR A 64 -9.48 3.26 3.06
N ARG A 65 -9.60 3.77 4.28
CA ARG A 65 -8.79 3.31 5.42
C ARG A 65 -9.53 2.29 6.27
N GLY A 66 -10.69 1.81 5.80
CA GLY A 66 -11.46 0.79 6.48
C GLY A 66 -12.09 1.23 7.80
N GLU A 67 -12.40 2.53 7.90
CA GLU A 67 -12.88 3.23 9.10
C GLU A 67 -14.18 2.66 9.69
N CYS A 68 -15.01 2.00 8.88
CA CYS A 68 -16.26 1.36 9.30
C CYS A 68 -16.06 -0.07 9.86
N GLY A 69 -14.81 -0.50 10.05
CA GLY A 69 -14.49 -1.79 10.68
C GLY A 69 -14.95 -1.89 12.13
N THR A 70 -14.76 -3.06 12.74
CA THR A 70 -15.02 -3.28 14.17
C THR A 70 -13.73 -3.73 14.83
N VAL A 71 -13.36 -3.09 15.93
CA VAL A 71 -12.13 -3.36 16.68
C VAL A 71 -12.45 -3.30 18.17
N ASP A 72 -11.94 -4.27 18.92
CA ASP A 72 -12.08 -4.27 20.38
C ASP A 72 -11.31 -3.08 20.99
N ALA A 73 -11.89 -2.44 22.00
CA ALA A 73 -11.32 -1.23 22.61
C ALA A 73 -9.84 -1.36 23.03
N PRO A 74 -9.37 -2.49 23.60
CA PRO A 74 -7.94 -2.66 23.92
C PRO A 74 -7.02 -2.64 22.70
N MET A 75 -7.48 -3.03 21.51
CA MET A 75 -6.67 -3.01 20.29
C MET A 75 -6.59 -1.62 19.65
N LEU A 76 -7.47 -0.70 20.03
CA LEU A 76 -7.41 0.71 19.62
C LEU A 76 -6.50 1.55 20.51
N GLU A 77 -6.02 1.02 21.64
CA GLU A 77 -5.11 1.74 22.53
C GLU A 77 -3.84 2.17 21.77
N GLY A 78 -3.58 3.48 21.75
CA GLY A 78 -2.44 4.06 21.04
C GLY A 78 -2.74 4.52 19.60
N TYR A 79 -3.96 4.29 19.10
CA TYR A 79 -4.43 4.79 17.81
C TYR A 79 -5.55 5.82 17.99
N ALA A 80 -5.63 6.79 17.08
CA ALA A 80 -6.65 7.84 17.14
C ALA A 80 -8.06 7.30 16.84
N ASP A 81 -8.16 6.39 15.88
CA ASP A 81 -9.38 5.75 15.40
C ASP A 81 -9.05 4.45 14.63
N ILE A 82 -10.09 3.76 14.13
CA ILE A 82 -9.95 2.53 13.35
C ILE A 82 -9.16 2.77 12.06
N ALA A 83 -9.32 3.92 11.41
CA ALA A 83 -8.59 4.27 10.20
C ALA A 83 -7.07 4.34 10.45
N ALA A 84 -6.67 4.99 11.54
CA ALA A 84 -5.27 5.08 11.96
C ALA A 84 -4.67 3.71 12.27
N LEU A 85 -5.40 2.86 12.99
CA LEU A 85 -4.97 1.48 13.26
C LEU A 85 -4.80 0.69 11.96
N ARG A 86 -5.83 0.65 11.10
CA ARG A 86 -5.80 -0.13 9.86
C ARG A 86 -4.79 0.40 8.84
N THR A 87 -4.50 1.69 8.85
CA THR A 87 -3.41 2.27 8.03
C THR A 87 -2.05 1.76 8.51
N ALA A 88 -1.84 1.64 9.82
CA ALA A 88 -0.62 1.08 10.39
C ALA A 88 -0.49 -0.42 10.09
N GLU A 89 -1.58 -1.18 10.20
CA GLU A 89 -1.64 -2.60 9.81
C GLU A 89 -1.32 -2.77 8.32
N GLN A 90 -1.94 -1.98 7.44
CA GLN A 90 -1.67 -1.99 6.01
C GLN A 90 -0.21 -1.66 5.70
N THR A 91 0.37 -0.73 6.45
CA THR A 91 1.79 -0.37 6.33
C THR A 91 2.69 -1.57 6.65
N CYS A 92 2.36 -2.35 7.68
CA CYS A 92 3.07 -3.58 8.01
C CYS A 92 2.89 -4.66 6.92
N ALA A 93 1.66 -4.87 6.45
CA ALA A 93 1.36 -5.82 5.38
C ALA A 93 2.10 -5.48 4.08
N ALA A 94 2.09 -4.20 3.69
CA ALA A 94 2.79 -3.70 2.51
C ALA A 94 4.30 -3.96 2.57
N LYS A 95 4.92 -3.76 3.73
CA LYS A 95 6.33 -4.10 3.97
C LYS A 95 6.58 -5.61 3.88
N ALA A 96 5.71 -6.42 4.48
CA ALA A 96 5.83 -7.88 4.45
C ALA A 96 5.70 -8.45 3.02
N LEU A 97 4.85 -7.83 2.19
CA LEU A 97 4.65 -8.21 0.78
C LEU A 97 5.65 -7.55 -0.18
N ASN A 98 6.55 -6.69 0.33
CA ASN A 98 7.52 -5.91 -0.45
C ASN A 98 6.86 -5.07 -1.56
N LEU A 99 5.75 -4.40 -1.23
CA LEU A 99 5.10 -3.45 -2.14
C LEU A 99 6.00 -2.24 -2.41
N ALA A 100 5.86 -1.64 -3.59
CA ALA A 100 6.53 -0.39 -3.94
C ALA A 100 5.87 0.81 -3.27
N ALA A 101 4.53 0.85 -3.24
CA ALA A 101 3.78 1.88 -2.54
C ALA A 101 2.33 1.46 -2.22
N VAL A 102 1.73 2.17 -1.26
CA VAL A 102 0.29 2.16 -1.00
C VAL A 102 -0.25 3.58 -1.21
N HIS A 103 -1.39 3.69 -1.87
CA HIS A 103 -2.04 4.94 -2.24
C HIS A 103 -3.48 4.91 -1.70
N PHE A 104 -3.83 5.88 -0.85
CA PHE A 104 -5.14 6.05 -0.23
C PHE A 104 -5.86 7.28 -0.78
#